data_AF-A0A969GU24-F1
#
_entry.id   AF-A0A969GU24-F1
#
_cell.length_a   1.000
_cell.length_b   1.000
_cell.length_c   1.000
_cell.angle_alpha   90.00
_cell.angle_beta   90.00
_cell.angle_gamma   90.00
#
_symmetry.space_group_name_H-M   'P 1'
#
loop_
_entity.id
_entity.type
_entity.pdbx_description
1 polymer ?
#
loop_
_entity_poly.entity_id
_entity_poly.type
_entity_poly.pdbx_seq_one_letter_code
_entity_poly.pdbx_strand_id
1 'polypeptide(L)'
;MPDSVFDQRLQEVCDRYNIYRAFCDPAEPSSILRLRQYPQDGLKRAVRGFNRIEEGIKILNSLFYKGLFTISEQSGMSDLLLSYSREVDEIGNILPKISPGQNDHPIDAMRYVIATLEYKTFLANQRL
;
A
#
# COMPACT_ATOMS: atom_id res chain seq x y z
N MET A 1 16.33 6.10 -21.24
CA MET A 1 16.64 7.09 -20.18
C MET A 1 15.36 7.24 -19.35
N PRO A 2 15.41 7.71 -18.09
CA PRO A 2 14.20 8.09 -17.37
C PRO A 2 13.61 9.33 -18.06
N ASP A 3 12.48 9.18 -18.73
CA ASP A 3 11.93 10.23 -19.63
C ASP A 3 11.00 11.20 -18.89
N SER A 4 10.71 10.96 -17.61
CA SER A 4 9.85 11.80 -16.78
C SER A 4 10.42 12.05 -15.37
N VAL A 5 9.96 13.13 -14.73
CA VAL A 5 10.27 13.45 -13.31
C VAL A 5 9.92 12.27 -12.39
N PHE A 6 8.83 11.56 -12.69
CA PHE A 6 8.44 10.36 -11.96
C PHE A 6 9.51 9.27 -12.05
N ASP A 7 10.05 9.01 -13.25
CA ASP A 7 11.05 7.95 -13.46
C ASP A 7 12.37 8.26 -12.74
N GLN A 8 12.76 9.54 -12.71
CA GLN A 8 13.94 10.00 -11.98
C GLN A 8 13.77 9.77 -10.47
N ARG A 9 12.62 10.18 -9.91
CA ARG A 9 12.31 9.96 -8.49
C ARG A 9 12.22 8.49 -8.13
N LEU A 10 11.63 7.68 -9.00
CA LEU A 10 11.53 6.24 -8.80
C LEU A 10 12.92 5.59 -8.75
N GLN A 11 13.82 6.00 -9.63
CA GLN A 11 15.20 5.53 -9.63
C GLN A 11 15.94 5.94 -8.35
N GLU A 12 15.84 7.22 -7.94
CA GLU A 12 16.42 7.70 -6.67
C GLU A 12 15.97 6.87 -5.46
N VAL A 13 14.67 6.55 -5.40
CA VAL A 13 14.09 5.72 -4.33
C VAL A 13 14.63 4.29 -4.37
N CYS A 14 14.72 3.70 -5.57
CA CYS A 14 15.25 2.34 -5.72
C CYS A 14 16.71 2.24 -5.27
N ASP A 15 17.53 3.21 -5.67
CA ASP A 15 18.96 3.23 -5.36
C ASP A 15 19.18 3.52 -3.87
N ARG A 16 18.40 4.42 -3.27
CA ARG A 16 18.50 4.77 -1.84
C ARG A 16 18.11 3.62 -0.91
N TYR A 17 17.01 2.92 -1.22
CA TYR A 17 16.41 1.97 -0.28
C TYR A 17 16.62 0.50 -0.64
N ASN A 18 17.37 0.20 -1.70
CA ASN A 18 17.61 -1.16 -2.21
C ASN A 18 16.32 -1.99 -2.27
N ILE A 19 15.35 -1.47 -3.03
CA ILE A 19 13.99 -2.00 -3.09
C ILE A 19 14.02 -3.46 -3.56
N TYR A 20 13.42 -4.36 -2.78
CA TYR A 20 13.30 -5.79 -3.14
C TYR A 20 12.12 -6.08 -4.07
N ARG A 21 11.01 -5.35 -3.92
CA ARG A 21 9.77 -5.55 -4.65
C ARG A 21 8.89 -4.30 -4.58
N ALA A 22 8.30 -3.92 -5.70
CA ALA A 22 7.21 -2.94 -5.74
C ALA A 22 5.83 -3.62 -5.70
N PHE A 23 4.86 -2.96 -5.07
CA PHE A 23 3.45 -3.38 -5.05
C PHE A 23 2.64 -2.27 -5.68
N CYS A 24 1.81 -2.62 -6.67
CA CYS A 24 1.11 -1.64 -7.50
C CYS A 24 -0.40 -1.78 -7.36
N ASP A 25 -1.10 -0.70 -7.70
CA ASP A 25 -2.54 -0.72 -7.78
C ASP A 25 -3.02 -1.83 -8.73
N PRO A 26 -3.87 -2.75 -8.27
CA PRO A 26 -4.44 -3.81 -9.09
C PRO A 26 -5.30 -3.36 -10.27
N ALA A 27 -5.84 -2.13 -10.26
CA ALA A 27 -6.62 -1.56 -11.34
C ALA A 27 -5.75 -1.12 -12.54
N GLU A 28 -4.44 -0.98 -12.35
CA GLU A 28 -3.49 -0.47 -13.35
C GLU A 28 -2.44 -1.53 -13.75
N PRO A 29 -2.83 -2.61 -14.45
CA PRO A 29 -1.90 -3.69 -14.81
C PRO A 29 -0.78 -3.23 -15.76
N SER A 30 -1.05 -2.20 -16.58
CA SER A 30 -0.05 -1.55 -17.45
C SER A 30 1.12 -0.99 -16.65
N SER A 31 0.86 -0.39 -15.49
CA SER A 31 1.87 0.16 -14.59
C SER A 31 2.79 -0.93 -14.05
N ILE A 32 2.26 -2.11 -13.72
CA ILE A 32 3.07 -3.25 -13.30
C ILE A 32 4.02 -3.68 -14.42
N LEU A 33 3.50 -3.83 -15.64
CA LEU A 33 4.30 -4.23 -16.80
C LEU A 33 5.40 -3.20 -17.09
N ARG A 34 5.07 -1.90 -17.03
CA ARG A 34 6.03 -0.81 -17.19
C ARG A 34 7.14 -0.89 -16.16
N LEU A 35 6.82 -1.04 -14.86
CA LEU A 35 7.84 -1.12 -13.82
C LEU A 35 8.79 -2.32 -14.02
N ARG A 36 8.28 -3.43 -14.56
CA ARG A 36 9.12 -4.60 -14.83
C ARG A 36 10.13 -4.41 -15.96
N GLN A 37 9.99 -3.36 -16.77
CA GLN A 37 10.93 -3.01 -17.83
C GLN A 37 12.14 -2.23 -17.31
N TYR A 38 12.12 -1.78 -16.04
CA TYR A 38 13.23 -1.04 -15.44
C TYR A 38 14.42 -1.96 -15.13
N PRO A 39 15.66 -1.43 -15.18
CA PRO A 39 16.86 -2.22 -14.91
C PRO A 39 16.97 -2.64 -13.44
N GLN A 40 16.32 -1.93 -12.50
CA GLN A 40 16.35 -2.23 -11.06
C GLN A 40 15.63 -3.54 -10.73
N ASP A 41 16.32 -4.46 -10.05
CA ASP A 41 15.80 -5.80 -9.77
C ASP A 41 14.53 -5.81 -8.91
N GLY A 42 14.40 -4.85 -7.99
CA GLY A 42 13.17 -4.67 -7.21
C GLY A 42 11.94 -4.37 -8.04
N LEU A 43 12.10 -3.58 -9.10
CA LEU A 43 11.02 -3.18 -10.00
C LEU A 43 10.66 -4.30 -10.97
N LYS A 44 11.63 -5.11 -11.42
CA LYS A 44 11.38 -6.36 -12.16
C LYS A 44 10.48 -7.35 -11.41
N ARG A 45 10.49 -7.26 -10.08
CA ARG A 45 9.65 -8.09 -9.19
C ARG A 45 8.32 -7.44 -8.86
N ALA A 46 7.93 -6.34 -9.51
CA ALA A 46 6.68 -5.65 -9.23
C ALA A 46 5.48 -6.61 -9.29
N VAL A 47 4.57 -6.50 -8.32
CA VAL A 47 3.37 -7.35 -8.22
C VAL A 47 2.12 -6.53 -8.02
N ARG A 48 0.98 -7.17 -8.31
CA ARG A 48 -0.34 -6.69 -7.95
C ARG A 48 -0.49 -6.64 -6.42
N GLY A 49 -0.93 -5.50 -5.90
CA GLY A 49 -1.33 -5.34 -4.51
C GLY A 49 -2.68 -5.96 -4.18
N PHE A 50 -2.92 -6.21 -2.90
CA PHE A 50 -4.16 -6.75 -2.37
C PHE A 50 -5.31 -5.74 -2.52
N ASN A 51 -6.38 -6.13 -3.22
CA ASN A 51 -7.39 -5.19 -3.69
C ASN A 51 -8.62 -5.06 -2.80
N ARG A 52 -8.81 -5.94 -1.80
CA ARG A 52 -10.00 -5.89 -0.93
C ARG A 52 -9.79 -4.86 0.16
N ILE A 53 -10.38 -3.69 0.00
CA ILE A 53 -10.18 -2.52 0.86
C ILE A 53 -10.48 -2.84 2.32
N GLU A 54 -11.68 -3.35 2.62
CA GLU A 54 -12.11 -3.60 4.01
C GLU A 54 -11.30 -4.68 4.70
N GLU A 55 -11.00 -5.77 3.98
CA GLU A 55 -10.18 -6.86 4.51
C GLU A 55 -8.74 -6.39 4.76
N GLY A 56 -8.18 -5.57 3.87
CA GLY A 56 -6.86 -4.95 4.05
C GLY A 56 -6.81 -3.99 5.25
N ILE A 57 -7.85 -3.19 5.46
CA ILE A 57 -7.96 -2.31 6.64
C ILE A 57 -8.07 -3.14 7.92
N LYS A 58 -8.85 -4.22 7.93
CA LYS A 58 -8.95 -5.14 9.08
C LYS A 58 -7.59 -5.76 9.41
N ILE A 59 -6.81 -6.16 8.40
CA ILE A 59 -5.45 -6.68 8.59
C ILE A 59 -4.56 -5.62 9.25
N LEU A 60 -4.52 -4.41 8.71
CA LEU A 60 -3.74 -3.30 9.28
C LEU A 60 -4.11 -3.03 10.74
N ASN A 61 -5.40 -2.90 11.04
CA ASN A 61 -5.88 -2.67 12.40
C ASN A 61 -5.49 -3.80 13.36
N SER A 62 -5.57 -5.06 12.90
CA SER A 62 -5.14 -6.21 13.69
C SER A 62 -3.65 -6.17 14.02
N LEU A 63 -2.80 -5.77 13.06
CA LEU A 63 -1.36 -5.64 13.26
C LEU A 63 -1.03 -4.51 14.24
N PHE A 64 -1.69 -3.35 14.11
CA PHE A 64 -1.53 -2.24 15.05
C PHE A 64 -1.96 -2.64 16.47
N TYR A 65 -3.14 -3.26 16.61
CA TYR A 65 -3.67 -3.68 17.90
C TYR A 65 -2.75 -4.69 18.62
N LYS A 66 -2.11 -5.59 17.87
CA LYS A 66 -1.16 -6.57 18.40
C LYS A 66 0.25 -6.02 18.64
N GLY A 67 0.53 -4.77 18.24
CA GLY A 67 1.88 -4.19 18.29
C GLY A 67 2.87 -4.86 17.33
N LEU A 68 2.38 -5.55 16.28
CA LEU A 68 3.22 -6.22 15.27
C LEU A 68 3.62 -5.30 14.12
N PHE A 69 3.03 -4.11 14.07
CA PHE A 69 3.32 -3.09 13.08
C PHE A 69 3.33 -1.72 13.75
N THR A 70 4.40 -0.96 13.50
CA THR A 70 4.59 0.39 14.03
C THR A 70 4.97 1.31 12.88
N ILE A 71 4.66 2.60 13.04
CA ILE A 71 4.94 3.62 12.04
C ILE A 71 5.94 4.61 12.62
N SER A 72 6.96 4.92 11.82
CA SER A 72 7.91 5.96 12.17
C SER A 72 7.21 7.33 12.20
N GLU A 73 7.35 8.05 13.30
CA GLU A 73 6.79 9.41 13.46
C GLU A 73 7.30 10.37 12.38
N GLN A 74 8.52 10.15 11.87
CA GLN A 74 9.15 10.99 10.84
C GLN A 74 8.54 10.81 9.44
N SER A 75 7.66 9.84 9.25
CA SER A 75 7.09 9.52 7.94
C SER A 75 5.93 10.42 7.53
N GLY A 76 5.33 11.16 8.47
CA GLY A 76 4.05 11.87 8.25
C GLY A 76 2.83 10.95 8.06
N MET A 77 3.02 9.62 8.05
CA MET A 77 1.92 8.66 7.91
C MET A 77 1.02 8.60 9.13
N SER A 78 1.55 8.91 10.32
CA SER A 78 0.77 8.91 11.56
C SER A 78 -0.41 9.87 11.49
N ASP A 79 -0.19 11.09 11.00
CA ASP A 79 -1.25 12.10 10.87
C ASP A 79 -2.31 11.68 9.87
N LEU A 80 -1.90 11.08 8.74
CA LEU A 80 -2.82 10.55 7.73
C LEU A 80 -3.69 9.44 8.30
N LEU A 81 -3.11 8.52 9.09
CA LEU A 81 -3.85 7.41 9.67
C LEU A 81 -4.78 7.83 10.80
N LEU A 82 -4.36 8.80 11.62
CA LEU A 82 -5.19 9.34 12.70
C LEU A 82 -6.35 10.20 12.16
N SER A 83 -6.15 10.86 11.02
CA SER A 83 -7.19 11.66 10.38
C SER A 83 -8.08 10.87 9.41
N TYR A 84 -7.71 9.64 9.06
CA TYR A 84 -8.47 8.80 8.14
C TYR A 84 -9.84 8.41 8.72
N SER A 85 -10.91 8.74 7.98
CA SER A 85 -12.27 8.39 8.36
C SER A 85 -13.12 8.05 7.14
N ARG A 86 -14.18 7.28 7.39
CA ARG A 86 -15.20 6.98 6.39
C ARG A 86 -16.41 7.90 6.58
N GLU A 87 -17.12 8.17 5.50
CA GLU A 87 -18.42 8.83 5.57
C GLU A 87 -19.39 8.00 6.41
N VAL A 88 -20.27 8.70 7.11
CA VAL A 88 -21.35 8.11 7.91
C VAL A 88 -22.65 8.65 7.35
N ASP A 89 -23.66 7.78 7.19
CA ASP A 89 -24.98 8.21 6.73
C ASP A 89 -25.77 8.93 7.85
N GLU A 90 -26.94 9.45 7.51
CA GLU A 90 -27.79 10.22 8.43
C GLU A 90 -28.21 9.45 9.70
N ILE A 91 -28.15 8.12 9.67
CA ILE A 91 -28.57 7.23 10.77
C ILE A 91 -27.38 6.58 11.48
N GLY A 92 -26.14 6.94 11.14
CA GLY A 92 -24.93 6.50 11.83
C GLY A 92 -24.22 5.28 11.23
N ASN A 93 -24.64 4.78 10.06
CA ASN A 93 -23.93 3.68 9.41
C ASN A 93 -22.69 4.16 8.68
N ILE A 94 -21.58 3.42 8.84
CA ILE A 94 -20.34 3.68 8.12
C ILE A 94 -20.52 3.28 6.65
N LEU A 95 -20.36 4.24 5.76
CA LEU A 95 -20.40 4.03 4.31
C LEU A 95 -19.04 3.52 3.80
N PRO A 96 -19.01 2.74 2.71
CA PRO A 96 -17.77 2.29 2.06
C PRO A 96 -17.13 3.42 1.22
N LYS A 97 -17.15 4.66 1.75
CA LYS A 97 -16.65 5.86 1.10
C LYS A 97 -15.81 6.65 2.09
N ILE A 98 -14.67 7.16 1.63
CA ILE A 98 -13.74 7.95 2.44
C ILE A 98 -14.30 9.36 2.59
N SER A 99 -14.11 9.97 3.76
CA SER A 99 -14.59 11.33 4.01
C SER A 99 -13.95 12.34 3.05
N PRO A 100 -14.69 13.37 2.60
CA PRO A 100 -14.16 14.35 1.66
C PRO A 100 -12.93 15.10 2.21
N GLY A 101 -11.98 15.42 1.33
CA GLY A 101 -10.79 16.20 1.67
C GLY A 101 -9.65 15.42 2.30
N GLN A 102 -9.76 14.08 2.40
CA GLN A 102 -8.69 13.23 2.91
C GLN A 102 -7.73 12.78 1.81
N ASN A 103 -6.43 12.76 2.13
CA ASN A 103 -5.39 12.20 1.26
C ASN A 103 -5.17 10.73 1.62
N ASP A 104 -5.87 9.84 0.93
CA ASP A 104 -5.88 8.40 1.18
C ASP A 104 -4.82 7.63 0.39
N HIS A 105 -4.25 8.21 -0.66
CA HIS A 105 -3.29 7.52 -1.54
C HIS A 105 -2.10 6.88 -0.79
N PRO A 106 -1.46 7.53 0.20
CA PRO A 106 -0.39 6.90 0.97
C PRO A 106 -0.89 5.72 1.82
N ILE A 107 -2.10 5.82 2.36
CA ILE A 107 -2.74 4.77 3.17
C ILE A 107 -3.06 3.57 2.27
N ASP A 108 -3.56 3.82 1.07
CA ASP A 108 -3.84 2.77 0.09
C ASP A 108 -2.57 2.08 -0.39
N ALA A 109 -1.50 2.84 -0.66
CA ALA A 109 -0.19 2.27 -1.00
C ALA A 109 0.33 1.36 0.15
N MET A 110 0.24 1.82 1.39
CA MET A 110 0.61 1.02 2.57
C MET A 110 -0.25 -0.24 2.69
N ARG A 111 -1.57 -0.11 2.53
CA ARG A 111 -2.54 -1.21 2.58
C ARG A 111 -2.23 -2.26 1.52
N TYR A 112 -1.90 -1.85 0.29
CA TYR A 112 -1.51 -2.76 -0.78
C TYR A 112 -0.30 -3.60 -0.40
N VAL A 113 0.73 -3.00 0.20
CA VAL A 113 1.95 -3.70 0.60
C VAL A 113 1.65 -4.66 1.75
N ILE A 114 1.16 -4.15 2.87
CA ILE A 114 1.04 -4.91 4.12
C ILE A 114 0.02 -6.04 3.98
N ALA A 115 -1.16 -5.76 3.41
CA ALA A 115 -2.18 -6.79 3.24
C ALA A 115 -1.73 -7.90 2.27
N THR A 116 -0.96 -7.57 1.23
CA THR A 116 -0.40 -8.60 0.32
C THR A 116 0.58 -9.51 1.04
N LEU A 117 1.42 -8.96 1.91
CA LEU A 117 2.41 -9.72 2.68
C LEU A 117 1.72 -10.65 3.68
N GLU A 118 0.81 -10.12 4.49
CA GLU A 118 0.09 -10.90 5.51
C GLU A 118 -0.80 -11.98 4.91
N TYR A 119 -1.54 -11.65 3.85
CA TYR A 119 -2.45 -12.61 3.22
C TYR A 119 -1.68 -13.80 2.63
N LYS A 120 -0.49 -13.57 2.06
CA LYS A 120 0.38 -14.64 1.57
C LYS A 120 0.90 -15.53 2.69
N THR A 121 1.30 -14.94 3.82
CA THR A 121 1.75 -15.68 5.00
C THR A 121 0.63 -16.55 5.56
N PHE A 122 -0.58 -16.00 5.68
CA PHE A 122 -1.76 -16.74 6.10
C PHE A 122 -2.03 -17.96 5.20
N LEU A 123 -2.03 -17.77 3.88
CA LEU A 123 -2.24 -18.87 2.92
C LEU A 123 -1.13 -19.92 2.98
N ALA A 124 0.12 -19.53 3.23
CA ALA A 124 1.23 -20.46 3.37
C ALA A 124 1.07 -21.35 4.62
N ASN A 125 0.61 -20.77 5.73
CA ASN A 125 0.43 -21.49 7.00
C ASN A 125 -0.78 -22.43 7.02
N GLN A 126 -1.77 -22.25 6.12
CA GLN A 126 -2.90 -23.18 5.97
C GLN A 126 -2.59 -24.41 5.11
N ARG A 127 -1.43 -24.46 4.46
CA ARG A 127 -1.00 -25.57 3.59
C ARG A 127 -0.07 -26.57 4.31
N LEU A 128 0.14 -26.38 5.60
CA LEU A 128 0.85 -27.29 6.51
C LEU A 128 -0.18 -28.07 7.33
#